data_AF-A0A7Z9BQQ0-F1
#
_entry.id   AF-A0A7Z9BQQ0-F1
#
_cell.length_a   1.000
_cell.length_b   1.000
_cell.length_c   1.000
_cell.angle_alpha   90.00
_cell.angle_beta   90.00
_cell.angle_gamma   90.00
#
_symmetry.space_group_name_H-M   'P 1'
#
loop_
_entity.id
_entity.type
_entity.pdbx_description
1 polymer ?
#
loop_
_entity_poly.entity_id
_entity_poly.type
_entity_poly.pdbx_seq_one_letter_code
_entity_poly.pdbx_strand_id
1 'polypeptide(L)'
;MINPLRKKLHYLVDQISEEDLGKAWKTLQILFYNAYMLKAIEEAKETLTPGDSLTYDEALEMLHFEFSRANAAHSEHHHPTYRPIPQIND
;
A
#
# COMPACT_ATOMS: atom_id res chain seq x y z
N MET A 1 2.79 -8.97 35.41
CA MET A 1 2.07 -7.82 36.01
C MET A 1 0.81 -7.57 35.17
N ILE A 2 -0.39 -7.67 35.74
CA ILE A 2 -1.65 -7.55 34.97
C ILE A 2 -1.83 -6.08 34.56
N ASN A 3 -2.02 -5.83 33.26
CA ASN A 3 -2.27 -4.50 32.71
C ASN A 3 -3.49 -3.84 33.43
N PRO A 4 -3.35 -2.65 34.03
CA PRO A 4 -4.44 -1.97 34.74
C PRO A 4 -5.71 -1.77 33.89
N LEU A 5 -5.54 -1.56 32.59
CA LEU A 5 -6.65 -1.44 31.64
C LEU A 5 -7.44 -2.75 31.53
N ARG A 6 -6.73 -3.88 31.56
CA ARG A 6 -7.36 -5.21 31.53
C ARG A 6 -8.23 -5.43 32.77
N LYS A 7 -7.77 -5.04 33.96
CA LYS A 7 -8.58 -5.10 35.19
C LYS A 7 -9.82 -4.22 35.10
N LYS A 8 -9.66 -2.98 34.61
CA LYS A 8 -10.78 -2.04 34.44
C LYS A 8 -11.81 -2.55 33.43
N LEU A 9 -11.35 -3.19 32.36
CA LEU A 9 -12.24 -3.79 31.36
C LEU A 9 -13.06 -4.94 31.95
N HIS A 10 -12.43 -5.86 32.68
CA HIS A 10 -13.16 -6.96 33.33
C HIS A 10 -14.24 -6.43 34.28
N TYR A 11 -13.89 -5.44 35.11
CA TYR A 11 -14.86 -4.80 35.99
C TYR A 11 -16.04 -4.18 35.23
N LEU A 12 -15.80 -3.54 34.09
CA LEU A 12 -16.87 -2.96 33.27
C LEU A 12 -17.75 -4.04 32.62
N VAL A 13 -17.16 -5.15 32.17
CA VAL A 13 -17.92 -6.29 31.63
C VAL A 13 -18.84 -6.88 32.70
N ASP A 14 -18.36 -7.02 33.94
CA ASP A 14 -19.14 -7.56 35.06
C ASP A 14 -20.34 -6.67 35.45
N GLN A 15 -20.35 -5.40 35.04
CA GLN A 15 -21.47 -4.48 35.30
C GLN A 15 -22.51 -4.41 34.17
N ILE A 16 -22.23 -5.01 33.01
CA ILE A 16 -23.14 -4.99 31.87
C ILE A 16 -24.06 -6.21 31.93
N SER A 17 -25.34 -6.02 31.63
CA SER A 17 -26.29 -7.14 31.54
C SER A 17 -25.85 -8.12 30.44
N GLU A 18 -26.13 -9.41 30.59
CA GLU A 18 -25.71 -10.39 29.59
C GLU A 18 -26.35 -10.14 28.20
N GLU A 19 -27.57 -9.59 28.18
CA GLU A 19 -28.25 -9.16 26.96
C GLU A 19 -27.49 -8.03 26.25
N ASP A 20 -27.13 -6.97 26.98
CA ASP A 20 -26.43 -5.82 26.40
C ASP A 20 -24.98 -6.16 26.07
N LEU A 21 -24.36 -7.07 26.83
CA LEU A 21 -23.05 -7.61 26.52
C LEU A 21 -23.08 -8.38 25.20
N GLY A 22 -24.13 -9.18 24.96
CA GLY A 22 -24.35 -9.87 23.70
C GLY A 22 -24.51 -8.91 22.50
N LYS A 23 -25.21 -7.78 22.70
CA LYS A 23 -25.33 -6.73 21.68
C LYS A 23 -23.98 -6.04 21.42
N ALA A 24 -23.29 -5.63 22.48
CA ALA A 24 -21.98 -4.98 22.40
C ALA A 24 -20.93 -5.89 21.75
N TRP A 25 -20.96 -7.18 22.06
CA TRP A 25 -20.06 -8.18 21.45
C TRP A 25 -20.24 -8.26 19.94
N LYS A 26 -21.48 -8.27 19.43
CA LYS A 26 -21.74 -8.29 17.98
C LYS A 26 -21.13 -7.07 17.27
N THR A 27 -21.26 -5.89 17.86
CA THR A 27 -20.66 -4.66 17.31
C THR A 27 -19.13 -4.71 17.38
N LEU A 28 -18.58 -5.12 18.51
CA LEU A 28 -17.13 -5.22 18.72
C LEU A 28 -16.50 -6.27 17.79
N GLN A 29 -17.20 -7.38 17.55
CA GLN A 29 -16.76 -8.46 16.67
C GLN A 29 -16.58 -7.97 15.23
N ILE A 30 -17.54 -7.20 14.69
CA ILE A 30 -17.43 -6.60 13.35
C ILE A 30 -16.23 -5.65 13.29
N LEU A 31 -16.09 -4.78 14.29
CA LEU A 31 -14.97 -3.84 14.36
C LEU A 31 -13.63 -4.56 14.43
N PHE A 32 -13.54 -5.63 15.23
CA PHE A 32 -12.35 -6.45 15.34
C PHE A 32 -11.97 -7.10 14.00
N TYR A 33 -12.93 -7.72 13.30
CA TYR A 33 -12.67 -8.31 11.99
C TYR A 33 -12.25 -7.28 10.95
N ASN A 34 -12.91 -6.12 10.91
CA ASN A 34 -12.54 -5.05 9.99
C ASN A 34 -11.12 -4.56 10.26
N ALA A 35 -10.77 -4.31 11.53
CA ALA A 35 -9.43 -3.87 11.91
C ALA A 35 -8.37 -4.93 11.60
N TYR A 36 -8.66 -6.20 11.89
CA TYR A 36 -7.78 -7.32 11.56
C TYR A 36 -7.53 -7.43 10.06
N MET A 37 -8.59 -7.40 9.24
CA MET A 37 -8.49 -7.49 7.79
C MET A 37 -7.72 -6.30 7.20
N LEU A 38 -7.98 -5.08 7.68
CA LEU A 38 -7.25 -3.89 7.24
C LEU A 38 -5.75 -4.01 7.54
N LYS A 39 -5.38 -4.46 8.74
CA LYS A 39 -3.99 -4.67 9.11
C LYS A 39 -3.32 -5.74 8.24
N ALA A 40 -4.01 -6.85 7.99
CA ALA A 40 -3.51 -7.91 7.13
C ALA A 40 -3.29 -7.43 5.68
N ILE A 41 -4.19 -6.58 5.15
CA ILE A 41 -4.03 -5.98 3.82
C ILE A 41 -2.83 -5.03 3.79
N GLU A 42 -2.64 -4.23 4.84
CA GLU A 42 -1.51 -3.31 4.94
C GLU A 42 -0.18 -4.07 4.99
N GLU A 43 -0.09 -5.11 5.81
CA GLU A 43 1.09 -6.00 5.87
C GLU A 43 1.33 -6.74 4.54
N ALA A 44 0.26 -7.18 3.87
CA ALA A 44 0.38 -7.78 2.55
C ALA A 44 0.94 -6.77 1.53
N LYS A 45 0.49 -5.51 1.54
CA LYS A 45 1.01 -4.48 0.63
C LYS A 45 2.50 -4.19 0.83
N GLU A 46 3.01 -4.29 2.06
CA GLU A 46 4.44 -4.11 2.33
C GLU A 46 5.29 -5.29 1.84
N THR A 47 4.69 -6.48 1.71
CA THR A 47 5.40 -7.72 1.41
C THR A 47 5.21 -8.21 -0.02
N LEU A 48 4.13 -7.78 -0.69
CA LEU A 48 3.83 -8.12 -2.08
C LEU A 48 4.86 -7.49 -3.02
N THR A 49 5.56 -8.36 -3.75
CA THR A 49 6.37 -7.96 -4.90
C THR A 49 5.55 -8.08 -6.19
N PRO A 50 5.92 -7.39 -7.27
CA PRO A 50 5.21 -7.50 -8.55
C PRO A 50 5.00 -8.95 -9.04
N GLY A 51 5.94 -9.85 -8.76
CA GLY A 51 5.82 -11.27 -9.11
C GLY A 51 4.82 -12.07 -8.26
N ASP A 52 4.34 -11.53 -7.14
CA ASP A 52 3.32 -12.17 -6.30
C ASP A 52 1.89 -11.84 -6.75
N SER A 53 1.69 -10.72 -7.46
CA SER A 53 0.38 -10.31 -8.00
C SER A 53 0.25 -10.51 -9.50
N LEU A 54 1.37 -10.47 -10.24
CA LEU A 54 1.40 -10.59 -11.69
C LEU A 54 1.91 -11.97 -12.09
N THR A 55 1.30 -12.54 -13.12
CA THR A 55 1.92 -13.67 -13.84
C THR A 55 3.23 -13.21 -14.49
N TYR A 56 4.09 -14.16 -14.86
CA TYR A 56 5.38 -13.85 -15.49
C TYR A 56 5.23 -12.92 -16.70
N ASP A 57 4.23 -13.19 -17.56
CA ASP A 57 3.98 -12.42 -18.77
C ASP A 57 3.51 -10.98 -18.43
N GLU A 58 2.60 -10.82 -17.46
CA GLU A 58 2.13 -9.51 -17.00
C GLU A 58 3.24 -8.68 -16.33
N ALA A 59 4.13 -9.33 -15.58
CA ALA A 59 5.29 -8.67 -14.98
C ALA A 59 6.28 -8.20 -16.05
N LEU A 60 6.49 -8.99 -17.10
CA LEU A 60 7.36 -8.65 -18.22
C LEU A 60 6.81 -7.46 -19.01
N GLU A 61 5.50 -7.44 -19.30
CA GLU A 61 4.84 -6.29 -19.95
C GLU A 61 4.99 -5.01 -19.13
N MET A 62 4.80 -5.09 -17.80
CA MET A 62 4.96 -3.93 -16.91
C MET A 62 6.40 -3.39 -16.90
N LEU A 63 7.41 -4.28 -16.89
CA LEU A 63 8.82 -3.89 -16.99
C LEU A 63 9.13 -3.17 -18.31
N HIS A 64 8.61 -3.68 -19.43
CA HIS A 64 8.76 -3.04 -20.73
C HIS A 64 8.08 -1.67 -20.79
N PHE A 65 6.90 -1.53 -20.19
CA PHE A 65 6.20 -0.26 -20.09
C PHE A 65 6.99 0.78 -19.28
N GLU A 66 7.49 0.41 -18.09
CA GLU A 66 8.27 1.32 -17.24
C GLU A 66 9.61 1.72 -17.89
N PHE A 67 10.31 0.78 -18.53
CA PHE A 67 11.55 1.07 -19.23
C PHE A 67 11.32 2.03 -20.42
N SER A 68 10.23 1.83 -21.15
CA SER A 68 9.84 2.72 -22.27
C SER A 68 9.45 4.11 -21.77
N ARG A 69 8.75 4.20 -20.64
CA ARG A 69 8.39 5.47 -19.98
C ARG A 69 9.62 6.26 -19.53
N ALA A 70 10.59 5.58 -18.92
CA ALA A 70 11.85 6.20 -18.50
C ALA A 70 12.64 6.78 -19.69
N ASN A 71 12.68 6.06 -20.82
CA ASN A 71 13.36 6.53 -22.04
C ASN A 71 12.64 7.69 -22.72
N ALA A 72 11.30 7.74 -22.68
CA ALA A 72 10.52 8.87 -23.18
C ALA A 72 10.82 10.15 -22.36
N ALA A 73 10.90 10.04 -21.03
CA ALA A 73 11.24 11.17 -20.15
C ALA A 73 12.68 11.70 -20.36
N HIS A 74 13.62 10.84 -20.75
CA HIS A 74 15.00 11.25 -21.11
C HIS A 74 15.09 11.92 -22.49
N SER A 75 14.07 11.74 -23.34
CA SER A 75 14.04 12.31 -24.68
C SER A 75 13.55 13.77 -24.72
N GLU A 76 12.90 14.27 -23.65
CA GLU A 76 12.40 15.66 -23.58
C GLU A 76 13.49 16.70 -23.24
N HIS A 77 14.73 16.28 -22.95
CA HIS A 77 15.84 17.19 -22.64
C HIS A 77 16.97 17.21 -23.67
N HIS A 78 16.76 16.63 -24.85
CA HIS A 78 17.70 16.76 -25.96
C HIS A 78 17.06 17.52 -27.12
N HIS A 79 16.97 18.83 -26.98
CA HIS A 79 17.04 19.70 -28.13
C HIS A 79 18.46 19.57 -28.71
N PRO A 80 18.66 19.02 -29.91
CA PRO A 80 19.96 19.11 -30.56
C PRO A 80 20.17 20.59 -30.89
N THR A 81 21.01 21.28 -30.11
CA THR A 81 21.46 22.62 -30.50
C THR A 81 22.37 22.43 -31.70
N TYR A 82 21.81 22.58 -32.89
CA TYR A 82 22.60 22.64 -34.12
C TYR A 82 23.55 23.84 -33.98
N ARG A 83 24.86 23.57 -33.83
CA ARG A 83 25.88 24.61 -34.01
C ARG A 83 25.98 24.88 -35.52
N PRO A 84 25.79 26.13 -35.97
CA PRO A 84 26.09 26.46 -37.36
C PRO A 84 27.57 26.23 -37.63
N ILE A 85 27.89 25.59 -38.76
CA ILE A 85 29.26 25.42 -39.25
C ILE A 85 29.76 26.81 -39.67
N PRO A 86 30.96 27.27 -39.23
CA PRO A 86 31.51 28.54 -39.67
C PRO A 86 31.74 28.52 -41.18
N GLN A 87 31.12 29.46 -41.90
CA GLN A 87 31.44 29.71 -43.30
C GLN A 87 32.86 30.31 -43.35
N ILE A 88 33.81 29.56 -43.92
CA ILE A 88 35.14 30.06 -44.24
C ILE A 88 34.99 30.79 -45.58
N ASN A 89 35.13 32.11 -45.55
CA ASN A 89 35.24 32.89 -46.79
C ASN A 89 36.70 32.85 -47.25
N ASP A 90 36.91 32.48 -48.51
CA ASP A 90 38.20 32.56 -49.22
C ASP A 90 38.66 34.01 -49.43
#